data_AF-A0A1Z5LB77-F1
#
_entry.id   AF-A0A1Z5LB77-F1
#
_cell.length_a   1.000
_cell.length_b   1.000
_cell.length_c   1.000
_cell.angle_alpha   90.00
_cell.angle_beta   90.00
_cell.angle_gamma   90.00
#
_symmetry.space_group_name_H-M   'P 1'
#
loop_
_entity.id
_entity.type
_entity.pdbx_description
1 polymer ?
#
loop_
_entity_poly.entity_id
_entity_poly.type
_entity_poly.pdbx_seq_one_letter_code
_entity_poly.pdbx_strand_id
1 'polypeptide(L)'
;MNNIVAYFLLNLTSSSRFPGSLNVDVNELCTSLVPYPKLHFLVSSVTPLHSVFNTSNLSRKLDYMFSDAFSANHQLTQSDVK
;
A
#
# COMPACT_ATOMS: atom_id res chain seq x y z
N MET A 1 -2.91 -15.66 4.94
CA MET A 1 -2.39 -14.96 3.75
C MET A 1 -3.46 -14.11 3.07
N ASN A 2 -4.63 -14.68 2.74
CA ASN A 2 -5.72 -13.97 2.05
C ASN A 2 -6.18 -12.68 2.74
N ASN A 3 -6.12 -12.62 4.08
CA ASN A 3 -6.47 -11.41 4.83
C ASN A 3 -5.57 -10.20 4.46
N ILE A 4 -4.28 -10.41 4.25
CA ILE A 4 -3.34 -9.32 3.90
C ILE A 4 -3.66 -8.78 2.50
N VAL A 5 -3.94 -9.68 1.56
CA VAL A 5 -4.33 -9.32 0.18
C VAL A 5 -5.67 -8.60 0.17
N ALA A 6 -6.66 -9.10 0.92
CA ALA A 6 -7.96 -8.46 1.06
C ALA A 6 -7.84 -7.06 1.69
N TYR A 7 -7.01 -6.91 2.73
CA TYR A 7 -6.74 -5.62 3.37
C TYR A 7 -6.08 -4.62 2.40
N PHE A 8 -5.10 -5.07 1.62
CA PHE A 8 -4.49 -4.25 0.58
C PHE A 8 -5.52 -3.77 -0.46
N LEU A 9 -6.30 -4.69 -1.03
CA LEU A 9 -7.32 -4.36 -2.03
C LEU A 9 -8.40 -3.43 -1.45
N LEU A 10 -8.78 -3.64 -0.19
CA LEU A 10 -9.72 -2.79 0.53
C LEU A 10 -9.17 -1.37 0.62
N ASN A 11 -7.92 -1.17 1.04
CA ASN A 11 -7.33 0.16 1.13
C ASN A 11 -7.19 0.83 -0.25
N LEU A 12 -6.74 0.07 -1.26
CA LEU A 12 -6.59 0.56 -2.63
C LEU A 12 -7.91 1.13 -3.19
N THR A 13 -9.02 0.46 -2.90
CA THR A 13 -10.35 0.85 -3.39
C THR A 13 -11.14 1.72 -2.39
N SER A 14 -10.56 2.04 -1.23
CA SER A 14 -11.21 2.85 -0.20
C SER A 14 -11.53 4.26 -0.70
N SER A 15 -10.64 4.81 -1.52
CA SER A 15 -10.78 6.13 -2.14
C SER A 15 -12.03 6.27 -3.02
N SER A 16 -12.41 5.20 -3.73
CA SER A 16 -13.61 5.20 -4.58
C SER A 16 -14.89 4.91 -3.79
N ARG A 17 -14.79 4.18 -2.67
CA ARG A 17 -15.95 3.81 -1.84
C ARG A 17 -16.38 4.87 -0.83
N PHE A 18 -15.45 5.65 -0.31
CA PHE A 18 -15.71 6.61 0.75
C PHE A 18 -15.27 8.01 0.33
N PRO A 19 -16.10 9.05 0.57
CA PRO A 19 -15.71 10.42 0.26
C PRO A 19 -14.56 10.86 1.18
N GLY A 20 -13.40 11.14 0.60
CA GLY A 20 -12.23 11.69 1.28
C GLY A 20 -11.82 13.06 0.73
N SER A 21 -10.83 13.70 1.39
CA SER A 21 -10.23 14.95 0.94
C SER A 21 -9.36 14.80 -0.30
N LEU A 22 -8.90 13.58 -0.59
CA LEU A 22 -8.07 13.24 -1.74
C LEU A 22 -8.59 11.91 -2.31
N ASN A 23 -9.51 12.00 -3.27
CA ASN A 23 -10.04 10.83 -3.96
C ASN A 23 -9.21 10.59 -5.21
N VAL A 24 -8.54 9.45 -5.24
CA VAL A 24 -7.83 8.88 -6.38
C VAL A 24 -8.61 7.69 -6.92
N ASP A 25 -8.86 7.65 -8.23
CA ASP A 25 -9.47 6.50 -8.88
C ASP A 25 -8.42 5.48 -9.34
N VAL A 26 -8.80 4.21 -9.45
CA VAL A 26 -7.88 3.14 -9.92
C VAL A 26 -7.38 3.43 -11.34
N ASN A 27 -8.20 4.06 -12.18
CA ASN A 27 -7.78 4.46 -13.52
C ASN A 27 -6.69 5.55 -13.49
N GLU A 28 -6.74 6.45 -12.51
CA GLU A 28 -5.75 7.51 -12.33
C GLU A 28 -4.41 6.96 -11.84
N LEU A 29 -4.43 5.93 -11.00
CA LEU A 29 -3.22 5.21 -10.62
C LEU A 29 -2.55 4.55 -11.84
N CYS A 30 -3.34 3.91 -12.71
CA CYS A 30 -2.82 3.30 -13.93
C CYS A 30 -2.17 4.33 -14.86
N THR A 31 -2.78 5.51 -15.06
CA THR A 31 -2.20 6.55 -15.92
C THR A 31 -1.01 7.27 -15.29
N SER A 32 -0.98 7.39 -13.96
CA SER A 32 0.11 8.05 -13.22
C SER A 32 1.37 7.18 -13.09
N LEU A 33 1.21 5.88 -12.85
CA LEU A 33 2.32 4.96 -12.55
C LEU A 33 2.83 4.17 -13.76
N VAL A 34 2.09 4.15 -14.88
CA VAL A 34 2.46 3.40 -16.10
C VAL A 34 2.84 4.37 -17.22
N PRO A 35 4.12 4.79 -17.32
CA PRO A 35 4.56 5.69 -18.37
C PRO A 35 4.64 5.02 -19.75
N TYR A 36 4.80 3.69 -19.78
CA TYR A 36 4.91 2.90 -21.01
C TYR A 36 3.99 1.67 -20.95
N PRO A 37 3.25 1.35 -22.03
CA PRO A 37 2.29 0.22 -22.05
C PRO A 37 2.91 -1.15 -21.70
N LYS A 38 4.22 -1.32 -21.94
CA LYS A 38 4.94 -2.57 -21.67
C LYS A 38 5.45 -2.67 -20.21
N LEU A 39 5.42 -1.60 -19.44
CA LEU A 39 5.92 -1.53 -18.06
C LEU A 39 4.77 -1.27 -17.08
N HIS A 40 3.83 -2.23 -17.00
CA HIS A 40 2.61 -2.11 -16.18
C HIS A 40 2.65 -2.97 -14.90
N PHE A 41 3.78 -3.62 -14.59
CA PHE A 41 3.95 -4.37 -13.35
C PHE A 41 4.32 -3.43 -12.21
N LEU A 42 3.41 -3.28 -11.25
CA LEU A 42 3.60 -2.43 -10.08
C LEU A 42 4.02 -3.28 -8.87
N VAL A 43 4.92 -2.72 -8.06
CA VAL A 43 5.31 -3.26 -6.75
C VAL A 43 4.48 -2.54 -5.69
N SER A 44 3.79 -3.31 -4.84
CA SER A 44 3.02 -2.78 -3.73
C SER A 44 3.70 -3.07 -2.39
N SER A 45 3.56 -2.14 -1.45
CA SER A 45 3.95 -2.31 -0.05
C SER A 45 2.76 -1.98 0.85
N VAL A 46 2.74 -2.62 2.03
CA VAL A 46 1.65 -2.43 3.00
C VAL A 46 2.23 -2.17 4.38
N THR A 47 1.92 -0.99 4.90
CA THR A 47 2.12 -0.63 6.31
C THR A 47 0.84 0.03 6.84
N PRO A 48 0.44 -0.23 8.09
CA PRO A 48 1.06 -1.09 9.09
C PRO A 48 0.50 -2.52 9.05
N LEU A 49 1.37 -3.54 9.11
CA LEU A 49 0.96 -4.92 9.38
C LEU A 49 1.01 -5.16 10.90
N HIS A 50 -0.15 -5.32 11.54
CA HIS A 50 -0.24 -5.57 12.97
C HIS A 50 -0.87 -6.93 13.25
N SER A 51 -0.37 -7.62 14.26
CA SER A 51 -1.03 -8.79 14.83
C SER A 51 -2.09 -8.32 15.81
N VAL A 52 -3.28 -8.93 15.77
CA VAL A 52 -4.41 -8.63 16.67
C VAL A 52 -4.01 -8.79 18.16
N PHE A 53 -2.98 -9.59 18.44
CA PHE A 53 -2.49 -9.87 19.80
C PHE A 53 -1.47 -8.86 20.33
N ASN A 54 -0.87 -8.01 19.47
CA ASN A 54 0.18 -7.09 19.88
C ASN A 54 -0.20 -5.64 19.55
N THR A 55 -1.15 -5.12 20.32
CA THR A 55 -1.71 -3.76 20.22
C THR A 55 -0.82 -2.71 20.92
N SER A 56 0.35 -3.08 21.45
CA SER A 56 1.14 -2.22 22.35
C SER A 56 1.91 -1.07 21.67
N ASN A 57 1.73 -0.83 20.37
CA ASN A 57 2.42 0.22 19.62
C ASN A 57 1.45 1.07 18.77
N LEU A 58 0.39 1.60 19.40
CA LEU A 58 -0.69 2.30 18.71
C LEU A 58 -0.39 3.75 18.29
N SER A 59 0.85 4.22 18.42
CA SER A 59 1.25 5.57 18.00
C SER A 59 2.56 5.52 17.20
N ARG A 60 2.53 4.87 16.03
CA ARG A 60 3.55 5.17 15.03
C ARG A 60 3.15 6.48 14.34
N LYS A 61 4.00 7.50 14.45
CA LYS A 61 3.85 8.73 13.65
C LYS A 61 3.80 8.35 12.18
N LEU A 62 3.02 9.09 11.39
CA LEU A 62 2.90 8.88 9.94
C LEU A 62 4.28 8.76 9.28
N ASP A 63 5.25 9.56 9.71
CA ASP A 63 6.63 9.54 9.22
C ASP A 63 7.28 8.14 9.28
N TYR A 64 7.09 7.41 10.38
CA TYR A 64 7.62 6.05 10.51
C TYR A 64 6.88 5.07 9.60
N MET A 65 5.57 5.23 9.44
CA MET A 65 4.79 4.37 8.55
C MET A 65 5.18 4.55 7.08
N PHE A 66 5.45 5.80 6.68
CA PHE A 66 5.98 6.12 5.36
C PHE A 66 7.38 5.55 5.16
N SER A 67 8.29 5.75 6.11
CA SER A 67 9.64 5.19 6.03
C SER A 67 9.60 3.65 5.94
N ASP A 68 8.73 3.01 6.73
CA ASP A 68 8.56 1.57 6.72
C ASP A 68 8.00 1.06 5.39
N ALA A 69 7.11 1.82 4.73
CA ALA A 69 6.51 1.45 3.45
C ALA A 69 7.53 1.37 2.31
N PHE A 70 8.63 2.12 2.39
CA PHE A 70 9.75 2.05 1.44
C PHE A 70 10.76 0.95 1.78
N SER A 71 10.70 0.37 2.98
CA SER A 71 11.59 -0.73 3.37
C SER A 71 11.25 -2.00 2.59
N ALA A 72 12.28 -2.73 2.14
CA ALA A 72 12.14 -4.01 1.45
C ALA A 72 11.34 -5.04 2.25
N ASN A 73 11.36 -4.96 3.59
CA ASN A 73 10.65 -5.88 4.48
C ASN A 73 9.12 -5.77 4.41
N HIS A 74 8.58 -4.65 3.95
CA HIS A 74 7.13 -4.41 3.86
C HIS A 74 6.59 -4.46 2.42
N GLN A 75 7.44 -4.83 1.46
CA GLN A 75 7.02 -5.06 0.07
C GLN A 75 6.31 -6.42 -0.04
N LEU A 76 5.24 -6.46 -0.83
CA LEU A 76 4.47 -7.68 -1.10
C LEU A 76 5.10 -8.55 -2.19
N THR A 77 6.16 -8.06 -2.83
CA THR A 77 6.95 -8.79 -3.82
C THR A 77 8.41 -8.80 -3.39
N GLN A 78 9.08 -9.94 -3.57
CA GLN A 78 10.51 -10.03 -3.36
C GLN A 78 11.23 -9.41 -4.57
N SER A 79 11.40 -8.09 -4.54
CA SER A 79 12.08 -7.33 -5.58
C SER A 79 13.24 -6.56 -4.96
N ASP A 80 14.46 -6.89 -5.35
CA ASP A 80 15.64 -6.12 -4.94
C ASP A 80 15.73 -4.86 -5.81
N VAL A 81 15.51 -3.70 -5.21
CA VAL A 81 15.70 -2.41 -5.88
C VAL A 81 17.17 -2.04 -5.71
N LYS A 82 17.99 -2.45 -6.66
CA LYS A 82 19.40 -2.02 -6.76
C LYS A 82 19.52 -0.55 -7.16
#